data_AF-A0A1E7FEG0-F1
#
_entry.id   AF-A0A1E7FEG0-F1
#
_cell.length_a   1.000
_cell.length_b   1.000
_cell.length_c   1.000
_cell.angle_alpha   90.00
_cell.angle_beta   90.00
_cell.angle_gamma   90.00
#
_symmetry.space_group_name_H-M   'P 1'
#
loop_
_entity.id
_entity.type
_entity.pdbx_description
1 polymer ?
#
loop_
_entity_poly.entity_id
_entity_poly.type
_entity_poly.pdbx_seq_one_letter_code
_entity_poly.pdbx_strand_id
1 'polypeptide(L)'
;MGRLSRDKRDVFYRRAKEKGYRARSAFKLLQIDSEFNIFDNVVRAVDLCAAPGSWSQVLSDKLVSKTDDHQESESTETPKIIAVDLQPMAPIAGVLCIQGDITSYETAKLILEPFSDDGTKDEQRAELVICDGAPDVTGLHDLDEYLQAQLLMSAVKITTHVLVDGGTFVAKIFRGRHSNHLYAQLRLLFDRVSIAKPTSSRNSSLESFVVCQQFNKNNSADVRNLSLDSDTILDVPEGSNTLPRCVPSFLACGDLSGWGEKDGTVMDADKSYPMDESDYIAPIQQPTAPPHSKSQQVMKEKIHQQQCSK
;
A
#
# COMPACT_ATOMS: atom_id res chain seq x y z
N MET A 1 23.75 -12.13 14.85
CA MET A 1 22.99 -11.14 14.06
C MET A 1 23.73 -10.88 12.76
N GLY A 2 23.26 -11.45 11.65
CA GLY A 2 23.95 -11.38 10.36
C GLY A 2 24.02 -9.95 9.82
N ARG A 3 25.20 -9.57 9.32
CA ARG A 3 25.55 -8.21 8.87
C ARG A 3 25.26 -8.00 7.37
N LEU A 4 24.78 -9.01 6.64
CA LEU A 4 24.50 -8.94 5.19
C LEU A 4 23.00 -9.03 4.90
N SER A 5 22.55 -8.44 3.78
CA SER A 5 21.14 -8.48 3.33
C SER A 5 20.63 -9.90 3.04
N ARG A 6 21.54 -10.84 2.79
CA ARG A 6 21.27 -12.28 2.65
C ARG A 6 20.76 -12.91 3.96
N ASP A 7 21.17 -12.39 5.12
CA ASP A 7 20.86 -12.95 6.45
C ASP A 7 19.54 -12.44 7.03
N LYS A 8 18.83 -11.53 6.33
CA LYS A 8 17.57 -10.91 6.78
C LYS A 8 16.34 -11.36 5.98
N ARG A 9 16.39 -12.57 5.41
CA ARG A 9 15.31 -13.14 4.57
C ARG A 9 14.42 -14.03 5.41
N ASP A 10 13.28 -13.47 5.76
CA ASP A 10 12.23 -14.19 6.47
C ASP A 10 11.44 -15.11 5.53
N VAL A 11 10.48 -15.84 6.10
CA VAL A 11 9.66 -16.81 5.37
C VAL A 11 8.83 -16.17 4.25
N PHE A 12 8.28 -14.98 4.47
CA PHE A 12 7.45 -14.30 3.48
C PHE A 12 8.28 -13.75 2.31
N TYR A 13 9.56 -13.39 2.53
CA TYR A 13 10.47 -13.09 1.44
C TYR A 13 10.68 -14.30 0.51
N ARG A 14 10.91 -15.49 1.07
CA ARG A 14 11.11 -16.71 0.27
C ARG A 14 9.86 -17.07 -0.50
N ARG A 15 8.72 -17.11 0.20
CA ARG A 15 7.43 -17.42 -0.40
C ARG A 15 7.07 -16.46 -1.53
N ALA A 16 7.48 -15.19 -1.42
CA ALA A 16 7.27 -14.22 -2.50
C ALA A 16 8.08 -14.59 -3.75
N LYS A 17 9.33 -15.02 -3.59
CA LYS A 17 10.16 -15.45 -4.72
C LYS A 17 9.68 -16.76 -5.34
N GLU A 18 9.27 -17.72 -4.52
CA GLU A 18 8.64 -18.96 -4.97
C GLU A 18 7.36 -18.72 -5.78
N LYS A 19 6.51 -17.77 -5.33
CA LYS A 19 5.24 -17.44 -5.98
C LYS A 19 5.33 -16.43 -7.13
N GLY A 20 6.51 -15.92 -7.47
CA GLY A 20 6.59 -14.93 -8.54
C GLY A 20 6.19 -13.50 -8.14
N TYR A 21 6.20 -13.16 -6.84
CA TYR A 21 5.98 -11.79 -6.37
C TYR A 21 7.29 -10.97 -6.25
N ARG A 22 7.21 -9.71 -6.68
CA ARG A 22 8.32 -8.74 -6.64
C ARG A 22 8.80 -8.48 -5.21
N ALA A 23 7.87 -8.41 -4.26
CA ALA A 23 8.16 -8.17 -2.85
C ALA A 23 7.26 -8.99 -1.91
N ARG A 24 7.72 -9.18 -0.67
CA ARG A 24 6.97 -9.87 0.40
C ARG A 24 5.70 -9.15 0.84
N SER A 25 5.56 -7.86 0.54
CA SER A 25 4.36 -7.08 0.86
C SER A 25 3.11 -7.58 0.14
N ALA A 26 3.25 -8.35 -0.94
CA ALA A 26 2.13 -9.06 -1.58
C ALA A 26 1.28 -9.87 -0.57
N PHE A 27 1.91 -10.55 0.39
CA PHE A 27 1.20 -11.33 1.40
C PHE A 27 0.40 -10.48 2.38
N LYS A 28 0.77 -9.20 2.59
CA LYS A 28 0.01 -8.30 3.46
C LYS A 28 -1.36 -8.05 2.86
N LEU A 29 -1.41 -7.74 1.57
CA LEU A 29 -2.67 -7.51 0.86
C LEU A 29 -3.52 -8.78 0.79
N LEU A 30 -2.91 -9.93 0.47
CA LEU A 30 -3.63 -11.22 0.45
C LEU A 30 -4.25 -11.58 1.81
N GLN A 31 -3.55 -11.28 2.91
CA GLN A 31 -4.07 -11.52 4.27
C GLN A 31 -5.14 -10.51 4.67
N ILE A 32 -5.05 -9.26 4.22
CA ILE A 32 -6.13 -8.28 4.43
C ILE A 32 -7.37 -8.74 3.65
N ASP A 33 -7.20 -9.16 2.40
CA ASP A 33 -8.31 -9.67 1.58
C ASP A 33 -9.00 -10.87 2.22
N SER A 34 -8.27 -11.83 2.79
CA SER A 34 -8.91 -13.00 3.42
C SER A 34 -9.84 -12.67 4.59
N GLU A 35 -9.64 -11.54 5.26
CA GLU A 35 -10.48 -11.11 6.38
C GLU A 35 -11.58 -10.13 5.97
N PHE A 36 -11.29 -9.25 5.01
CA PHE A 36 -12.17 -8.13 4.66
C PHE A 36 -12.88 -8.29 3.30
N ASN A 37 -12.52 -9.31 2.52
CA ASN A 37 -13.03 -9.59 1.17
C ASN A 37 -12.96 -8.36 0.26
N ILE A 38 -11.80 -7.68 0.25
CA ILE A 38 -11.66 -6.38 -0.42
C ILE A 38 -11.70 -6.48 -1.96
N PHE A 39 -11.56 -7.68 -2.53
CA PHE A 39 -11.65 -7.91 -3.98
C PHE A 39 -13.05 -8.33 -4.45
N ASP A 40 -14.06 -8.37 -3.58
CA ASP A 40 -15.41 -8.74 -3.98
C ASP A 40 -16.11 -7.61 -4.73
N ASN A 41 -16.68 -7.94 -5.90
CA ASN A 41 -17.34 -7.00 -6.81
C ASN A 41 -16.44 -5.82 -7.23
N VAL A 42 -15.13 -6.04 -7.32
CA VAL A 42 -14.17 -5.05 -7.81
C VAL A 42 -13.83 -5.35 -9.26
N VAL A 43 -14.00 -4.37 -10.14
CA VAL A 43 -13.59 -4.43 -11.55
C VAL A 43 -12.48 -3.43 -11.83
N ARG A 44 -12.52 -2.27 -11.17
CA ARG A 44 -11.61 -1.15 -11.33
C ARG A 44 -10.85 -0.90 -10.03
N ALA A 45 -9.53 -1.04 -10.10
CA ALA A 45 -8.66 -0.88 -8.93
C ALA A 45 -7.51 0.09 -9.22
N VAL A 46 -7.15 0.88 -8.21
CA VAL A 46 -6.01 1.81 -8.25
C VAL A 46 -5.01 1.47 -7.15
N ASP A 47 -3.74 1.28 -7.51
CA ASP A 47 -2.61 1.06 -6.60
C ASP A 47 -1.75 2.33 -6.55
N LEU A 48 -1.78 3.05 -5.42
CA LEU A 48 -1.02 4.28 -5.18
C LEU A 48 0.30 3.98 -4.49
N CYS A 49 1.35 4.70 -4.86
CA CYS A 49 2.72 4.44 -4.39
C CYS A 49 3.11 2.96 -4.62
N ALA A 50 2.82 2.48 -5.82
CA ALA A 50 2.82 1.06 -6.15
C ALA A 50 4.22 0.44 -6.23
N ALA A 51 5.30 1.21 -6.45
CA ALA A 51 6.62 0.65 -6.72
C ALA A 51 7.12 -0.23 -5.56
N PRO A 52 7.62 -1.47 -5.82
CA PRO A 52 7.98 -2.03 -7.13
C PRO A 52 6.84 -2.78 -7.85
N GLY A 53 5.63 -2.80 -7.32
CA GLY A 53 4.43 -3.34 -7.97
C GLY A 53 3.94 -4.67 -7.43
N SER A 54 4.31 -5.04 -6.20
CA SER A 54 3.87 -6.32 -5.61
C SER A 54 2.36 -6.36 -5.30
N TRP A 55 1.75 -5.23 -4.95
CA TRP A 55 0.31 -5.14 -4.74
C TRP A 55 -0.44 -5.13 -6.07
N SER A 56 0.08 -4.40 -7.06
CA SER A 56 -0.38 -4.47 -8.46
C SER A 56 -0.37 -5.90 -9.04
N GLN A 57 0.66 -6.73 -8.72
CA GLN A 57 0.67 -8.14 -9.11
C GLN A 57 -0.48 -8.92 -8.45
N VAL A 58 -0.72 -8.71 -7.16
CA VAL A 58 -1.84 -9.36 -6.44
C VAL A 58 -3.18 -8.94 -7.04
N LEU A 59 -3.36 -7.65 -7.38
CA LEU A 59 -4.56 -7.17 -8.05
C LEU A 59 -4.77 -7.87 -9.40
N SER A 60 -3.72 -7.95 -10.23
CA SER A 60 -3.80 -8.62 -11.53
C SER A 60 -4.17 -10.09 -11.38
N ASP A 61 -3.47 -10.82 -10.50
CA ASP A 61 -3.74 -12.24 -10.25
C ASP A 61 -5.18 -12.47 -9.76
N LYS A 62 -5.68 -11.64 -8.83
CA LYS A 62 -6.98 -11.83 -8.16
C LYS A 62 -8.17 -11.37 -8.98
N LEU A 63 -8.04 -10.29 -9.74
CA LEU A 63 -9.15 -9.75 -10.53
C LEU A 63 -9.26 -10.44 -11.89
N VAL A 64 -8.15 -10.86 -12.50
CA VAL A 64 -8.16 -11.58 -13.78
C VAL A 64 -8.54 -13.05 -13.60
N SER A 65 -8.12 -13.72 -12.53
CA SER A 65 -8.53 -15.12 -12.29
C SER A 65 -10.05 -15.26 -12.09
N LYS A 66 -10.71 -14.27 -11.47
CA LYS A 66 -12.17 -14.26 -11.30
C LYS A 66 -12.92 -14.23 -12.64
N THR A 67 -12.34 -13.68 -13.71
CA THR A 67 -12.99 -13.68 -15.03
C THR A 67 -12.89 -15.02 -15.76
N ASP A 68 -11.87 -15.84 -15.47
CA ASP A 68 -11.66 -17.12 -16.14
C ASP A 68 -12.50 -18.27 -15.53
N ASP A 69 -12.77 -18.21 -14.21
CA ASP A 69 -13.54 -19.25 -13.49
C ASP A 69 -15.06 -19.15 -13.72
N HIS A 70 -15.57 -18.00 -14.18
CA HIS A 70 -16.97 -17.78 -14.52
C HIS A 70 -17.23 -17.92 -16.03
N GLN A 71 -16.86 -19.08 -16.59
CA GLN A 71 -17.38 -19.52 -17.89
C GLN A 71 -18.90 -19.78 -17.75
N GLU A 72 -19.75 -18.79 -18.00
CA GLU A 72 -21.15 -18.88 -18.50
C GLU A 72 -22.04 -17.66 -18.14
N SER A 73 -21.56 -16.65 -17.42
CA SER A 73 -22.35 -15.42 -17.20
C SER A 73 -21.96 -14.33 -18.21
N GLU A 74 -22.88 -13.99 -19.12
CA GLU A 74 -22.77 -13.13 -20.32
C GLU A 74 -22.29 -11.67 -20.13
N SER A 75 -21.67 -11.28 -19.00
CA SER A 75 -21.29 -9.88 -18.75
C SER A 75 -20.10 -9.67 -17.79
N THR A 76 -19.04 -10.48 -17.86
CA THR A 76 -17.82 -10.18 -17.10
C THR A 76 -16.99 -9.11 -17.80
N GLU A 77 -17.13 -7.86 -17.36
CA GLU A 77 -16.26 -6.74 -17.74
C GLU A 77 -14.79 -7.08 -17.45
N THR A 78 -13.89 -6.69 -18.37
CA THR A 78 -12.46 -6.88 -18.19
C THR A 78 -11.96 -5.98 -17.05
N PRO A 79 -11.23 -6.51 -16.05
CA PRO A 79 -10.76 -5.70 -14.93
C PRO A 79 -9.77 -4.64 -15.42
N LYS A 80 -9.93 -3.40 -14.92
CA LYS A 80 -9.04 -2.27 -15.24
C LYS A 80 -8.23 -1.90 -14.00
N ILE A 81 -6.93 -2.16 -14.04
CA ILE A 81 -6.03 -1.91 -12.91
C ILE A 81 -5.05 -0.81 -13.30
N ILE A 82 -4.94 0.23 -12.46
CA ILE A 82 -4.03 1.36 -12.65
C ILE A 82 -3.07 1.43 -11.46
N ALA A 83 -1.77 1.44 -11.73
CA ALA A 83 -0.74 1.57 -10.71
C ALA A 83 0.01 2.90 -10.88
N VAL A 84 0.18 3.65 -9.79
CA VAL A 84 0.77 5.00 -9.80
C VAL A 84 1.94 5.06 -8.83
N ASP A 85 3.09 5.53 -9.31
CA ASP A 85 4.24 5.81 -8.45
C ASP A 85 5.11 6.95 -9.03
N LEU A 86 5.87 7.64 -8.18
CA LEU A 86 6.89 8.59 -8.65
C LEU A 86 8.07 7.86 -9.32
N GLN A 87 8.36 6.64 -8.87
CA GLN A 87 9.43 5.80 -9.39
C GLN A 87 8.96 5.00 -10.62
N PRO A 88 9.83 4.81 -11.61
CA PRO A 88 9.51 3.97 -12.76
C PRO A 88 9.37 2.51 -12.34
N MET A 89 8.25 1.91 -12.73
CA MET A 89 7.92 0.53 -12.41
C MET A 89 8.00 -0.34 -13.66
N ALA A 90 8.58 -1.54 -13.55
CA ALA A 90 8.57 -2.50 -14.65
C ALA A 90 7.12 -2.91 -14.97
N PRO A 91 6.76 -3.10 -16.26
CA PRO A 91 5.38 -3.39 -16.65
C PRO A 91 4.86 -4.67 -15.99
N ILE A 92 3.57 -4.70 -15.68
CA ILE A 92 2.85 -5.85 -15.13
C ILE A 92 1.70 -6.16 -16.09
N ALA A 93 1.51 -7.42 -16.45
CA ALA A 93 0.42 -7.82 -17.34
C ALA A 93 -0.94 -7.44 -16.72
N GLY A 94 -1.83 -6.87 -17.52
CA GLY A 94 -3.16 -6.43 -17.07
C GLY A 94 -3.16 -5.15 -16.21
N VAL A 95 -2.02 -4.47 -16.04
CA VAL A 95 -1.92 -3.25 -15.21
C VAL A 95 -1.34 -2.09 -16.01
N LEU A 96 -2.08 -0.98 -16.06
CA LEU A 96 -1.58 0.28 -16.59
C LEU A 96 -0.70 0.97 -15.54
N CYS A 97 0.61 1.08 -15.82
CA CYS A 97 1.55 1.73 -14.92
C CYS A 97 1.73 3.20 -15.33
N ILE A 98 1.38 4.12 -14.43
CA ILE A 98 1.53 5.57 -14.60
C ILE A 98 2.66 6.04 -13.69
N GLN A 99 3.63 6.75 -14.26
CA GLN A 99 4.62 7.47 -13.46
C GLN A 99 4.08 8.86 -13.14
N GLY A 100 3.75 9.13 -11.89
CA GLY A 100 3.07 10.37 -11.49
C GLY A 100 3.15 10.65 -9.99
N ASP A 101 2.94 11.92 -9.64
CA ASP A 101 2.88 12.38 -8.25
C ASP A 101 1.42 12.35 -7.78
N ILE A 102 1.12 11.60 -6.72
CA ILE A 102 -0.23 11.47 -6.17
C ILE A 102 -0.80 12.77 -5.60
N THR A 103 0.04 13.79 -5.38
CA THR A 103 -0.38 15.13 -4.94
C THR A 103 -0.82 16.03 -6.10
N SER A 104 -0.49 15.64 -7.35
CA SER A 104 -0.81 16.41 -8.55
C SER A 104 -2.21 16.07 -9.08
N TYR A 105 -2.92 17.11 -9.50
CA TYR A 105 -4.25 17.00 -10.10
C TYR A 105 -4.20 16.32 -11.48
N GLU A 106 -3.10 16.50 -12.20
CA GLU A 106 -2.83 15.85 -13.48
C GLU A 106 -2.79 14.33 -13.33
N THR A 107 -2.16 13.81 -12.27
CA THR A 107 -2.16 12.38 -11.96
C THR A 107 -3.57 11.85 -11.74
N ALA A 108 -4.42 12.58 -11.01
CA ALA A 108 -5.81 12.18 -10.82
C ALA A 108 -6.60 12.09 -12.13
N LYS A 109 -6.35 13.01 -13.09
CA LYS A 109 -6.95 12.94 -14.43
C LYS A 109 -6.47 11.72 -15.21
N LEU A 110 -5.17 11.46 -15.21
CA LEU A 110 -4.59 10.30 -15.89
C LEU A 110 -5.12 8.96 -15.36
N ILE A 111 -5.51 8.91 -14.07
CA ILE A 111 -6.18 7.74 -13.48
C ILE A 111 -7.62 7.60 -13.99
N LEU A 112 -8.33 8.70 -14.18
CA LEU A 112 -9.75 8.68 -14.60
C LEU A 112 -9.94 8.46 -16.11
N GLU A 113 -8.98 8.88 -16.93
CA GLU A 113 -9.06 8.75 -18.40
C GLU A 113 -9.35 7.30 -18.86
N PRO A 114 -8.64 6.25 -18.41
CA PRO A 114 -8.90 4.87 -18.82
C PRO A 114 -10.24 4.29 -18.34
N PHE A 115 -10.84 4.89 -17.31
CA PHE A 115 -12.16 4.50 -16.81
C PHE A 115 -13.30 5.19 -17.56
N SER A 116 -13.01 6.20 -18.36
CA SER A 116 -14.02 7.07 -18.98
C SER A 116 -14.77 6.44 -20.16
N ASP A 117 -14.27 5.33 -20.71
CA ASP A 117 -14.82 4.69 -21.92
C ASP A 117 -16.12 3.89 -21.69
N ASP A 118 -16.52 3.62 -20.43
CA ASP A 118 -17.59 2.64 -20.11
C ASP A 118 -18.99 3.21 -19.78
N GLY A 119 -19.24 4.52 -19.80
CA GLY A 119 -20.58 5.06 -19.52
C GLY A 119 -20.62 6.15 -18.44
N THR A 120 -21.66 6.14 -17.59
CA THR A 120 -22.04 7.30 -16.74
C THR A 120 -20.93 7.75 -15.79
N LYS A 121 -20.91 9.04 -15.42
CA LYS A 121 -19.80 9.67 -14.65
C LYS A 121 -19.40 8.98 -13.33
N ASP A 122 -20.30 8.25 -12.68
CA ASP A 122 -20.00 7.54 -11.42
C ASP A 122 -19.45 6.12 -11.67
N GLU A 123 -19.69 5.53 -12.86
CA GLU A 123 -19.07 4.26 -13.30
C GLU A 123 -17.61 4.46 -13.74
N GLN A 124 -17.15 5.71 -13.88
CA GLN A 124 -15.80 6.08 -14.34
C GLN A 124 -14.74 6.12 -13.22
N ARG A 125 -15.00 5.44 -12.10
CA ARG A 125 -14.17 5.49 -10.89
C ARG A 125 -13.88 4.10 -10.35
N ALA A 126 -12.85 3.99 -9.53
CA ALA A 126 -12.42 2.73 -8.94
C ALA A 126 -13.34 2.29 -7.79
N GLU A 127 -13.62 0.99 -7.68
CA GLU A 127 -14.25 0.42 -6.49
C GLU A 127 -13.23 0.21 -5.36
N LEU A 128 -11.96 0.03 -5.70
CA LEU A 128 -10.88 -0.24 -4.76
C LEU A 128 -9.68 0.67 -5.01
N VAL A 129 -9.23 1.37 -3.97
CA VAL A 129 -7.96 2.10 -3.97
C VAL A 129 -7.06 1.54 -2.87
N ILE A 130 -5.83 1.18 -3.20
CA ILE A 130 -4.87 0.62 -2.26
C ILE A 130 -3.58 1.46 -2.23
N CYS A 131 -2.87 1.50 -1.09
CA CYS A 131 -1.62 2.23 -0.93
C CYS A 131 -0.67 1.57 0.10
N ASP A 132 0.41 0.93 -0.36
CA ASP A 132 1.48 0.36 0.49
C ASP A 132 2.67 1.33 0.64
N GLY A 133 2.52 2.59 0.22
CA GLY A 133 3.56 3.60 0.25
C GLY A 133 4.10 3.87 1.66
N ALA A 134 5.42 4.02 1.76
CA ALA A 134 6.09 4.49 2.96
C ALA A 134 7.28 5.39 2.61
N PRO A 135 7.54 6.46 3.39
CA PRO A 135 8.74 7.26 3.24
C PRO A 135 9.98 6.46 3.69
N ASP A 136 11.16 6.97 3.32
CA ASP A 136 12.41 6.43 3.83
C ASP A 136 12.47 6.59 5.35
N VAL A 137 12.61 5.47 6.07
CA VAL A 137 12.64 5.44 7.53
C VAL A 137 13.94 6.08 8.02
N THR A 138 13.81 7.18 8.76
CA THR A 138 14.93 7.94 9.33
C THR A 138 15.46 7.31 10.63
N GLY A 139 14.61 6.54 11.32
CA GLY A 139 14.88 5.97 12.64
C GLY A 139 14.41 6.87 13.79
N LEU A 140 13.95 8.09 13.49
CA LEU A 140 13.27 8.96 14.43
C LEU A 140 11.76 8.67 14.34
N HIS A 141 11.26 7.83 15.24
CA HIS A 141 9.89 7.30 15.17
C HIS A 141 8.81 8.37 15.07
N ASP A 142 8.94 9.49 15.78
CA ASP A 142 7.95 10.58 15.73
C ASP A 142 7.93 11.27 14.34
N LEU A 143 9.10 11.46 13.74
CA LEU A 143 9.21 12.04 12.39
C LEU A 143 8.69 11.04 11.33
N ASP A 144 9.07 9.77 11.46
CA ASP A 144 8.65 8.71 10.54
C ASP A 144 7.11 8.53 10.59
N GLU A 145 6.49 8.62 11.78
CA GLU A 145 5.04 8.61 11.96
C GLU A 145 4.37 9.80 11.25
N TYR A 146 4.91 11.02 11.44
CA TYR A 146 4.38 12.22 10.79
C TYR A 146 4.48 12.16 9.26
N LEU A 147 5.63 11.73 8.72
CA LEU A 147 5.83 11.61 7.28
C LEU A 147 4.91 10.54 6.66
N GLN A 148 4.71 9.41 7.34
CA GLN A 148 3.75 8.40 6.90
C GLN A 148 2.31 8.94 6.91
N ALA A 149 1.93 9.72 7.92
CA ALA A 149 0.62 10.34 7.99
C ALA A 149 0.40 11.36 6.85
N GLN A 150 1.41 12.17 6.52
CA GLN A 150 1.36 13.12 5.40
C GLN A 150 1.18 12.42 4.05
N LEU A 151 1.90 11.30 3.84
CA LEU A 151 1.74 10.47 2.65
C LEU A 151 0.32 9.90 2.57
N LEU A 152 -0.21 9.40 3.70
CA LEU A 152 -1.58 8.90 3.74
C LEU A 152 -2.61 10.00 3.44
N MET A 153 -2.47 11.20 4.00
CA MET A 153 -3.39 12.31 3.71
C MET A 153 -3.37 12.69 2.23
N SER A 154 -2.21 12.62 1.60
CA SER A 154 -2.07 12.82 0.16
C SER A 154 -2.80 11.72 -0.63
N ALA A 155 -2.65 10.46 -0.21
CA ALA A 155 -3.36 9.32 -0.80
C ALA A 155 -4.88 9.43 -0.62
N VAL A 156 -5.36 9.85 0.56
CA VAL A 156 -6.79 10.06 0.83
C VAL A 156 -7.35 11.18 -0.07
N LYS A 157 -6.63 12.29 -0.24
CA LYS A 157 -7.05 13.40 -1.11
C LYS A 157 -7.30 12.93 -2.55
N ILE A 158 -6.34 12.24 -3.17
CA ILE A 158 -6.55 11.69 -4.52
C ILE A 158 -7.66 10.64 -4.54
N THR A 159 -7.77 9.82 -3.49
CA THR A 159 -8.85 8.80 -3.34
C THR A 159 -10.23 9.45 -3.41
N THR A 160 -10.45 10.62 -2.80
CA THR A 160 -11.76 11.32 -2.88
C THR A 160 -12.19 11.67 -4.30
N HIS A 161 -11.24 11.80 -5.22
CA HIS A 161 -11.51 12.08 -6.62
C HIS A 161 -11.71 10.82 -7.47
N VAL A 162 -11.02 9.72 -7.14
CA VAL A 162 -10.96 8.52 -7.99
C VAL A 162 -11.80 7.34 -7.48
N LEU A 163 -12.31 7.38 -6.25
CA LEU A 163 -13.12 6.32 -5.65
C LEU A 163 -14.63 6.56 -5.88
N VAL A 164 -15.37 5.47 -6.12
CA VAL A 164 -16.84 5.45 -6.17
C VAL A 164 -17.46 5.60 -4.78
N ASP A 165 -18.71 6.07 -4.71
CA ASP A 165 -19.50 5.98 -3.49
C ASP A 165 -19.71 4.51 -3.10
N GLY A 166 -19.58 4.18 -1.83
CA GLY A 166 -19.56 2.80 -1.33
C GLY A 166 -18.22 2.07 -1.48
N GLY A 167 -17.24 2.66 -2.17
CA GLY A 167 -15.94 2.04 -2.46
C GLY A 167 -15.07 1.76 -1.22
N THR A 168 -14.00 1.01 -1.43
CA THR A 168 -13.04 0.60 -0.38
C THR A 168 -11.67 1.23 -0.60
N PHE A 169 -11.06 1.71 0.48
CA PHE A 169 -9.70 2.23 0.53
C PHE A 169 -8.86 1.46 1.55
N VAL A 170 -7.69 0.98 1.16
CA VAL A 170 -6.75 0.28 2.04
C VAL A 170 -5.40 0.96 2.00
N ALA A 171 -4.84 1.34 3.15
CA ALA A 171 -3.55 2.01 3.16
C ALA A 171 -2.67 1.66 4.35
N LYS A 172 -1.36 1.75 4.15
CA LYS A 172 -0.36 1.62 5.21
C LYS A 172 -0.38 2.81 6.15
N ILE A 173 -0.25 2.51 7.44
CA ILE A 173 -0.08 3.49 8.51
C ILE A 173 1.04 3.07 9.45
N PHE A 174 1.63 4.05 10.15
CA PHE A 174 2.43 3.79 11.34
C PHE A 174 1.56 4.07 12.56
N ARG A 175 1.26 3.01 13.30
CA ARG A 175 0.41 3.09 14.48
C ARG A 175 1.24 3.54 15.68
N GLY A 176 1.53 4.83 15.73
CA GLY A 176 2.20 5.48 16.86
C GLY A 176 1.22 6.19 17.79
N ARG A 177 1.65 7.32 18.38
CA ARG A 177 0.89 8.01 19.44
C ARG A 177 -0.33 8.76 18.90
N HIS A 178 -0.30 9.19 17.64
CA HIS A 178 -1.28 10.09 17.05
C HIS A 178 -2.24 9.40 16.08
N SER A 179 -2.19 8.06 16.00
CA SER A 179 -3.03 7.27 15.08
C SER A 179 -4.54 7.44 15.27
N ASN A 180 -4.99 7.86 16.46
CA ASN A 180 -6.41 8.08 16.75
C ASN A 180 -6.97 9.31 16.01
N HIS A 181 -6.16 10.35 15.80
CA HIS A 181 -6.58 11.55 15.08
C HIS A 181 -6.84 11.21 13.60
N LEU A 182 -5.89 10.48 13.00
CA LEU A 182 -6.01 9.96 11.66
C LEU A 182 -7.27 9.09 11.48
N TYR A 183 -7.54 8.21 12.44
CA TYR A 183 -8.74 7.38 12.42
C TYR A 183 -10.03 8.22 12.46
N ALA A 184 -10.09 9.25 13.30
CA ALA A 184 -11.25 10.12 13.40
C ALA A 184 -11.49 10.89 12.08
N GLN A 185 -10.42 11.36 11.44
CA GLN A 185 -10.49 11.99 10.11
C GLN A 185 -11.04 11.03 9.05
N LEU A 186 -10.58 9.79 9.02
CA LEU A 186 -11.06 8.78 8.06
C LEU A 186 -12.54 8.42 8.28
N ARG A 187 -13.02 8.40 9.53
CA ARG A 187 -14.44 8.16 9.83
C ARG A 187 -15.39 9.25 9.33
N LEU A 188 -14.88 10.44 8.99
CA LEU A 188 -15.68 11.46 8.33
C LEU A 188 -15.97 11.07 6.88
N LEU A 189 -15.08 10.30 6.24
CA LEU A 189 -15.18 9.94 4.82
C LEU A 189 -15.72 8.52 4.59
N PHE A 190 -15.63 7.64 5.58
CA PHE A 190 -15.99 6.23 5.45
C PHE A 190 -16.83 5.76 6.64
N ASP A 191 -17.88 4.99 6.38
CA ASP A 191 -18.77 4.52 7.46
C ASP A 191 -18.08 3.49 8.37
N ARG A 192 -17.22 2.64 7.78
CA ARG A 192 -16.48 1.60 8.49
C ARG A 192 -14.99 1.79 8.30
N VAL A 193 -14.28 1.97 9.40
CA VAL A 193 -12.83 2.07 9.43
C VAL A 193 -12.31 1.05 10.44
N SER A 194 -11.40 0.19 9.99
CA SER A 194 -10.76 -0.85 10.79
C SER A 194 -9.24 -0.78 10.62
N ILE A 195 -8.51 -1.21 11.64
CA ILE A 195 -7.05 -1.32 11.62
C ILE A 195 -6.72 -2.81 11.52
N ALA A 196 -5.98 -3.17 10.49
CA ALA A 196 -5.54 -4.51 10.20
C ALA A 196 -4.03 -4.66 10.48
N LYS A 197 -3.63 -5.75 11.14
CA LYS A 197 -2.23 -6.15 11.28
C LYS A 197 -2.04 -7.55 10.71
N PRO A 198 -1.56 -7.65 9.45
CA PRO A 198 -1.28 -8.94 8.82
C PRO A 198 -0.11 -9.66 9.50
N THR A 199 -0.16 -10.99 9.62
CA THR A 199 0.95 -11.79 10.18
C THR A 199 2.23 -11.72 9.33
N SER A 200 2.11 -11.35 8.05
CA SER A 200 3.25 -11.09 7.17
C SER A 200 3.94 -9.74 7.41
N SER A 201 3.32 -8.84 8.20
CA SER A 201 3.98 -7.66 8.77
C SER A 201 4.77 -8.06 10.02
N ARG A 202 5.98 -7.53 10.16
CA ARG A 202 6.79 -7.70 11.37
C ARG A 202 6.06 -7.21 12.62
N ASN A 203 6.13 -7.97 13.70
CA ASN A 203 5.54 -7.58 14.97
C ASN A 203 6.35 -6.44 15.62
N SER A 204 7.66 -6.40 15.36
CA SER A 204 8.53 -5.30 15.81
C SER A 204 8.29 -3.98 15.07
N SER A 205 7.46 -3.96 14.02
CA SER A 205 7.20 -2.76 13.21
C SER A 205 5.91 -2.07 13.65
N LEU A 206 5.94 -0.73 13.66
CA LEU A 206 4.77 0.13 13.84
C LEU A 206 3.80 0.07 12.65
N GLU A 207 4.20 -0.57 11.55
CA GLU A 207 3.38 -0.79 10.37
C GLU A 207 2.05 -1.47 10.72
N SER A 208 0.95 -0.86 10.36
CA SER A 208 -0.39 -1.46 10.33
C SER A 208 -1.10 -0.97 9.07
N PHE A 209 -2.28 -1.47 8.80
CA PHE A 209 -3.07 -1.06 7.64
C PHE A 209 -4.40 -0.54 8.11
N VAL A 210 -4.88 0.54 7.51
CA VAL A 210 -6.25 0.97 7.66
C VAL A 210 -7.07 0.40 6.51
N VAL A 211 -8.23 -0.16 6.83
CA VAL A 211 -9.21 -0.67 5.89
C VAL A 211 -10.47 0.18 6.06
N CYS A 212 -10.73 1.02 5.08
CA CYS A 212 -11.83 1.96 5.04
C CYS A 212 -12.86 1.45 4.02
N GLN A 213 -14.07 1.11 4.45
CA GLN A 213 -15.14 0.60 3.59
C GLN A 213 -16.33 1.55 3.62
N GLN A 214 -17.13 1.51 2.55
CA GLN A 214 -18.32 2.35 2.40
C GLN A 214 -17.94 3.83 2.37
N PHE A 215 -17.17 4.23 1.34
CA PHE A 215 -16.86 5.62 1.09
C PHE A 215 -18.15 6.44 0.92
N ASN A 216 -18.25 7.57 1.62
CA ASN A 216 -19.40 8.45 1.55
C ASN A 216 -18.99 9.78 0.90
N LYS A 217 -19.28 9.91 -0.40
CA LYS A 217 -18.92 11.10 -1.19
C LYS A 217 -19.65 12.35 -0.70
N ASN A 218 -20.89 12.19 -0.22
CA ASN A 218 -21.71 13.30 0.29
C ASN A 218 -21.21 13.84 1.63
N ASN A 219 -20.54 13.01 2.42
CA ASN A 219 -19.86 13.39 3.65
C ASN A 219 -18.42 13.87 3.40
N SER A 220 -18.13 14.37 2.19
CA SER A 220 -16.92 15.17 1.91
C SER A 220 -16.98 16.49 2.68
N ALA A 221 -17.01 16.41 4.01
CA ALA A 221 -16.65 17.46 4.92
C ALA A 221 -15.36 18.07 4.38
N ASP A 222 -15.37 19.39 4.21
CA ASP A 222 -14.40 20.18 3.45
C ASP A 222 -13.00 19.55 3.52
N VAL A 223 -12.61 18.80 2.48
CA VAL A 223 -11.37 17.98 2.42
C VAL A 223 -10.12 18.83 2.71
N ARG A 224 -10.29 20.15 2.63
CA ARG A 224 -9.36 21.22 3.03
C ARG A 224 -9.03 21.21 4.53
N ASN A 225 -9.90 20.69 5.39
CA ASN A 225 -9.73 20.60 6.84
C ASN A 225 -9.03 19.31 7.31
N LEU A 226 -8.59 18.44 6.40
CA LEU A 226 -7.79 17.24 6.72
C LEU A 226 -6.29 17.56 6.89
N SER A 227 -5.93 18.82 7.14
CA SER A 227 -4.53 19.19 7.38
C SER A 227 -4.06 18.58 8.69
N LEU A 228 -2.91 17.89 8.66
CA LEU A 228 -2.24 17.43 9.88
C LEU A 228 -1.64 18.60 10.68
N ASP A 229 -1.43 19.74 10.03
CA ASP A 229 -0.81 20.94 10.61
C ASP A 229 -1.82 21.89 11.26
N SER A 230 -3.12 21.59 11.13
CA SER A 230 -4.12 22.32 11.88
C SER A 230 -4.00 21.91 13.34
N ASP A 231 -3.38 22.78 14.14
CA ASP A 231 -3.38 22.89 15.61
C ASP A 231 -4.79 22.96 16.24
N THR A 232 -5.79 22.38 15.58
CA THR A 232 -7.17 22.16 16.03
C THR A 232 -7.27 21.26 17.26
N ILE A 233 -6.17 20.99 17.98
CA ILE A 233 -6.17 20.37 19.32
C ILE A 233 -5.43 21.25 20.35
N LEU A 234 -4.50 22.13 19.96
CA LEU A 234 -3.90 23.07 20.92
C LEU A 234 -4.82 24.25 21.25
N ASP A 235 -5.81 24.54 20.39
CA ASP A 235 -6.87 25.53 20.64
C ASP A 235 -8.22 24.90 21.05
N VAL A 236 -8.27 23.61 21.35
CA VAL A 236 -9.48 22.99 21.92
C VAL A 236 -9.45 23.28 23.42
N PRO A 237 -10.36 24.11 23.94
CA PRO A 237 -10.42 24.37 25.38
C PRO A 237 -10.57 23.02 26.10
N GLU A 238 -9.79 22.79 27.16
CA GLU A 238 -9.95 21.63 28.04
C GLU A 238 -11.43 21.54 28.49
N GLY A 239 -12.22 20.72 27.80
CA GLY A 239 -13.69 20.67 27.97
C GLY A 239 -14.51 20.61 26.68
N SER A 240 -13.94 20.84 25.49
CA SER A 240 -14.67 20.72 24.21
C SER A 240 -14.62 19.29 23.65
N ASN A 241 -15.73 18.56 23.80
CA ASN A 241 -15.99 17.25 23.21
C ASN A 241 -16.17 17.31 21.67
N THR A 242 -15.13 17.62 20.88
CA THR A 242 -15.33 17.79 19.42
C THR A 242 -14.79 16.69 18.53
N LEU A 243 -14.13 15.65 19.04
CA LEU A 243 -14.12 14.32 18.43
C LEU A 243 -14.05 13.27 19.56
N PRO A 244 -15.03 12.34 19.68
CA PRO A 244 -14.92 11.31 20.70
C PRO A 244 -13.63 10.53 20.46
N ARG A 245 -12.87 10.27 21.52
CA ARG A 245 -11.70 9.39 21.49
C ARG A 245 -12.16 8.01 21.02
N CYS A 246 -12.17 7.81 19.72
CA CYS A 246 -12.73 6.63 19.09
C CYS A 246 -11.61 5.60 19.00
N VAL A 247 -11.79 4.50 19.70
CA VAL A 247 -10.85 3.38 19.61
C VAL A 247 -11.12 2.69 18.27
N PRO A 248 -10.14 2.63 17.36
CA PRO A 248 -10.33 1.91 16.13
C PRO A 248 -10.57 0.43 16.39
N SER A 249 -11.45 -0.19 15.60
CA SER A 249 -11.52 -1.66 15.56
C SER A 249 -10.17 -2.20 15.09
N PHE A 250 -9.62 -3.19 15.77
CA PHE A 250 -8.33 -3.79 15.44
C PHE A 250 -8.50 -5.27 15.12
N LEU A 251 -7.97 -5.70 13.98
CA LEU A 251 -8.03 -7.08 13.50
C LEU A 251 -6.63 -7.58 13.14
N ALA A 252 -6.26 -8.74 13.65
CA ALA A 252 -5.09 -9.46 13.16
C ALA A 252 -5.50 -10.29 11.93
N CYS A 253 -4.72 -10.25 10.86
CA CYS A 253 -5.09 -10.86 9.59
C CYS A 253 -4.15 -12.01 9.19
N GLY A 254 -4.71 -13.08 8.64
CA GLY A 254 -3.99 -14.28 8.25
C GLY A 254 -3.92 -15.33 9.35
N ASP A 255 -3.22 -16.44 9.09
CA ASP A 255 -3.18 -17.57 10.03
C ASP A 255 -2.43 -17.21 11.33
N LEU A 256 -3.17 -17.22 12.45
CA LEU A 256 -2.67 -16.94 13.80
C LEU A 256 -2.06 -18.17 14.48
N SER A 257 -2.18 -19.36 13.87
CA SER A 257 -1.57 -20.59 14.39
C SER A 257 -0.03 -20.51 14.39
N GLY A 258 0.54 -19.69 13.50
CA GLY A 258 1.96 -19.54 13.29
C GLY A 258 2.59 -20.69 12.49
N TRP A 259 1.80 -21.64 12.00
CA TRP A 259 2.27 -22.78 11.22
C TRP A 259 2.04 -22.57 9.72
N GLY A 260 2.97 -23.08 8.92
CA GLY A 260 2.88 -23.08 7.47
C GLY A 260 2.15 -24.30 6.92
N GLU A 261 1.74 -24.21 5.65
CA GLU A 261 1.13 -25.31 4.89
C GLU A 261 2.02 -26.56 4.79
N LYS A 262 3.34 -26.39 4.93
CA LYS A 262 4.31 -27.51 4.97
C LYS A 262 4.64 -27.82 6.43
N ASP A 263 4.45 -29.09 6.81
CA ASP A 263 4.76 -29.62 8.15
C ASP A 263 6.11 -29.10 8.67
N GLY A 264 6.08 -28.48 9.86
CA GLY A 264 7.28 -27.96 10.54
C GLY A 264 7.75 -26.57 10.12
N THR A 265 7.13 -25.92 9.12
CA THR A 265 7.48 -24.53 8.77
C THR A 265 6.80 -23.54 9.71
N VAL A 266 7.56 -22.77 10.47
CA VAL A 266 7.02 -21.69 11.30
C VAL A 266 6.90 -20.41 10.46
N MET A 267 5.72 -19.78 10.46
CA MET A 267 5.43 -18.57 9.70
C MET A 267 5.68 -17.30 10.54
N ASP A 268 6.95 -16.99 10.78
CA ASP A 268 7.37 -15.84 11.61
C ASP A 268 8.04 -14.75 10.73
N ALA A 269 7.41 -13.57 10.68
CA ALA A 269 7.88 -12.42 9.91
C ALA A 269 9.13 -11.72 10.50
N ASP A 270 9.39 -11.94 11.80
CA ASP A 270 10.51 -11.36 12.54
C ASP A 270 11.75 -12.26 12.52
N LYS A 271 11.59 -13.56 12.26
CA LYS A 271 12.69 -14.50 12.12
C LYS A 271 13.23 -14.58 10.71
N SER A 272 14.56 -14.58 10.61
CA SER A 272 15.28 -15.00 9.41
C SER A 272 15.71 -16.44 9.58
N TYR A 273 15.68 -17.22 8.50
CA TYR A 273 16.13 -18.61 8.53
C TYR A 273 17.26 -18.79 7.52
N PRO A 274 18.22 -19.68 7.79
CA PRO A 274 19.27 -20.00 6.84
C PRO A 274 18.66 -20.53 5.53
N MET A 275 19.34 -20.24 4.43
CA MET A 275 18.97 -20.65 3.08
C MET A 275 20.21 -21.25 2.43
N ASP A 276 20.09 -22.46 1.91
CA ASP A 276 21.14 -23.09 1.13
C ASP A 276 21.26 -22.40 -0.23
N GLU A 277 22.46 -22.37 -0.81
CA GLU A 277 22.68 -21.68 -2.10
C GLU A 277 21.84 -22.26 -3.25
N SER A 278 21.45 -23.54 -3.14
CA SER A 278 20.55 -24.20 -4.09
C SER A 278 19.12 -23.65 -4.08
N ASP A 279 18.66 -23.11 -2.95
CA ASP A 279 17.28 -22.66 -2.76
C ASP A 279 17.12 -21.16 -3.07
N TYR A 280 18.19 -20.52 -3.54
CA TYR A 280 18.17 -19.12 -3.87
C TYR A 280 17.46 -18.85 -5.20
N ILE A 281 16.29 -18.22 -5.09
CA ILE A 281 15.57 -17.67 -6.23
C ILE A 281 15.94 -16.19 -6.37
N ALA A 282 16.46 -15.81 -7.55
CA ALA A 282 16.81 -14.43 -7.85
C ALA A 282 15.56 -13.51 -7.82
N PRO A 283 15.71 -12.21 -7.48
CA PRO A 283 14.63 -11.25 -7.61
C PRO A 283 14.12 -11.23 -9.05
N ILE A 284 12.81 -11.41 -9.20
CA ILE A 284 12.09 -11.39 -10.48
C ILE A 284 12.37 -10.12 -11.27
N GLN A 285 12.43 -8.99 -10.56
CA GLN A 285 12.79 -7.72 -11.13
C GLN A 285 13.83 -7.06 -10.24
N GLN A 286 14.94 -6.61 -10.83
CA GLN A 286 15.89 -5.75 -10.14
C GLN A 286 15.34 -4.31 -10.05
N PRO A 287 15.71 -3.55 -9.00
CA PRO A 287 15.27 -2.15 -8.87
C PRO A 287 15.62 -1.36 -10.13
N THR A 288 14.62 -0.75 -10.77
CA THR A 288 14.80 0.08 -11.98
C THR A 288 15.69 1.29 -11.69
N ALA A 289 15.55 1.86 -10.48
CA ALA A 289 16.39 2.92 -9.95
C ALA A 289 16.82 2.57 -8.52
N PRO A 290 18.00 1.97 -8.30
CA PRO A 290 18.43 1.65 -6.95
C PRO A 290 18.66 2.94 -6.13
N PRO A 291 18.27 3.00 -4.85
CA PRO A 291 18.35 4.21 -4.03
C PRO A 291 19.77 4.79 -3.90
N HIS A 292 20.79 3.94 -4.06
CA HIS A 292 22.20 4.31 -4.02
C HIS A 292 22.79 4.69 -5.39
N SER A 293 22.01 4.70 -6.48
CA SER A 293 22.48 5.03 -7.84
C SER A 293 23.13 6.42 -7.90
N LYS A 294 22.46 7.43 -7.31
CA LYS A 294 22.98 8.80 -7.21
C LYS A 294 24.27 8.86 -6.38
N SER A 295 24.30 8.18 -5.23
CA SER A 295 25.50 8.13 -4.38
C SER A 295 26.67 7.44 -5.08
N GLN A 296 26.39 6.38 -5.86
CA GLN A 296 27.40 5.68 -6.67
C GLN A 296 27.90 6.52 -7.85
N GLN A 297 27.02 7.31 -8.49
CA GLN A 297 27.42 8.27 -9.52
C GLN A 297 28.34 9.34 -8.95
N VAL A 298 27.96 9.97 -7.84
CA VAL A 298 28.78 10.97 -7.15
C VAL A 298 30.13 10.37 -6.70
N MET A 299 30.15 9.12 -6.25
CA MET A 299 31.38 8.43 -5.88
C MET A 299 32.27 8.16 -7.10
N LYS A 300 31.69 7.72 -8.22
CA LYS A 300 32.41 7.52 -9.49
C LYS A 300 32.98 8.83 -10.05
N GLU A 301 32.21 9.92 -9.99
CA GLU A 301 32.65 11.25 -10.41
C GLU A 301 33.81 11.75 -9.55
N LYS A 302 33.76 11.56 -8.23
CA LYS A 302 34.88 11.89 -7.32
C LYS A 302 36.15 11.09 -7.63
N ILE A 303 36.00 9.79 -7.91
CA ILE A 303 37.14 8.93 -8.30
C ILE A 303 37.72 9.38 -9.64
N HIS A 304 36.87 9.72 -10.61
CA HIS A 304 37.30 10.19 -11.92
C HIS A 304 38.04 11.53 -11.83
N GLN A 305 37.53 12.48 -11.04
CA GLN A 305 38.20 13.76 -10.79
C GLN A 305 39.57 13.58 -10.10
N GLN A 306 39.70 12.63 -9.18
CA GLN A 306 41.00 12.31 -8.55
C GLN A 306 42.00 11.65 -9.52
N GLN A 307 41.51 10.92 -10.51
CA GLN A 307 42.36 10.29 -11.54
C GLN A 307 42.80 11.29 -12.62
N CYS A 308 41.97 12.27 -12.96
CA CYS A 308 42.33 13.33 -13.92
C CYS A 308 43.19 14.47 -13.31
N SER A 309 43.33 14.52 -11.98
CA SER A 309 44.15 15.52 -11.28
C SER A 309 45.58 15.04 -10.96
N LYS A 310 45.98 13.87 -11.49
CA LYS A 310 47.34 13.31 -11.42
C LYS A 310 47.92 13.22 -12.83
#